data_AF-A0A2V6A6Y5-F1
#
_entry.id   AF-A0A2V6A6Y5-F1
#
_cell.length_a   1.000
_cell.length_b   1.000
_cell.length_c   1.000
_cell.angle_alpha   90.00
_cell.angle_beta   90.00
_cell.angle_gamma   90.00
#
_symmetry.space_group_name_H-M   'P 1'
#
loop_
_entity.id
_entity.type
_entity.pdbx_description
1 polymer ?
#
loop_
_entity_poly.entity_id
_entity_poly.type
_entity_poly.pdbx_seq_one_letter_code
_entity_poly.pdbx_strand_id
1 'polypeptide(L)'
;MSDAKNTISHEELVELQKKFSEIKHSINNALAVMMALSEMSQRRPDYAEKLATTVLTKAPQIVSNLQEFTSLLNEKAGVKPAAEAS
;
A
#
# COMPACT_ATOMS: atom_id res chain seq x y z
N MET A 1 -36.30 6.72 3.39
CA MET A 1 -35.28 6.36 4.40
C MET A 1 -33.97 6.86 3.87
N SER A 2 -33.33 7.75 4.62
CA SER A 2 -32.41 8.77 4.15
C SER A 2 -31.15 8.23 3.47
N ASP A 3 -30.93 8.62 2.22
CA ASP A 3 -29.61 8.66 1.58
C ASP A 3 -28.76 9.71 2.33
N ALA A 4 -28.19 9.30 3.46
CA ALA A 4 -27.13 10.07 4.09
C ALA A 4 -25.96 10.06 3.11
N LYS A 5 -25.81 11.16 2.36
CA LYS A 5 -24.57 11.50 1.66
C LYS A 5 -23.46 11.52 2.71
N ASN A 6 -22.80 10.38 2.92
CA ASN A 6 -21.54 10.29 3.66
C ASN A 6 -20.50 11.07 2.86
N THR A 7 -20.50 12.38 3.07
CA THR A 7 -19.61 13.31 2.40
C THR A 7 -18.39 13.39 3.30
N ILE A 8 -17.27 12.86 2.84
CA ILE A 8 -15.98 12.97 3.55
C ILE A 8 -15.72 14.46 3.79
N SER A 9 -15.52 14.85 5.05
CA SER A 9 -15.20 16.24 5.38
C SER A 9 -13.84 16.65 4.83
N HIS A 10 -13.61 17.96 4.68
CA HIS A 10 -12.30 18.45 4.19
C HIS A 10 -11.15 18.00 5.10
N GLU A 11 -11.36 18.02 6.42
CA GLU A 11 -10.38 17.58 7.42
C GLU A 11 -10.05 16.09 7.26
N GLU A 12 -11.06 15.24 7.12
CA GLU A 12 -10.86 13.80 6.88
C GLU A 12 -10.17 13.51 5.55
N LEU A 13 -10.45 14.30 4.51
CA LEU A 13 -9.77 14.18 3.23
C LEU A 13 -8.29 14.54 3.34
N VAL A 14 -7.94 15.59 4.08
CA VAL A 14 -6.55 15.98 4.34
C VAL A 14 -5.81 14.88 5.11
N GLU A 15 -6.45 14.27 6.10
CA GLU A 15 -5.88 13.13 6.83
C GLU A 15 -5.65 11.91 5.93
N LEU A 16 -6.63 11.57 5.08
CA LEU A 16 -6.51 10.49 4.11
C LEU A 16 -5.37 10.74 3.12
N GLN A 17 -5.22 11.97 2.61
CA GLN A 17 -4.12 12.34 1.73
C GLN A 17 -2.76 12.21 2.41
N LYS A 18 -2.65 12.61 3.69
CA LYS A 18 -1.42 12.45 4.46
C LYS A 18 -1.04 10.99 4.60
N LYS A 19 -1.99 10.13 5.02
CA LYS A 19 -1.77 8.68 5.12
C LYS A 19 -1.38 8.06 3.78
N PHE A 20 -2.04 8.45 2.70
CA PHE A 20 -1.69 7.97 1.35
C PHE A 20 -0.26 8.36 0.97
N SER A 21 0.17 9.58 1.26
CA SER A 21 1.53 10.05 0.98
C SER A 21 2.58 9.23 1.73
N GLU A 22 2.33 8.93 3.01
CA GLU A 22 3.20 8.09 3.84
C GLU A 22 3.32 6.65 3.27
N ILE A 23 2.19 6.04 2.91
CA ILE A 23 2.15 4.70 2.34
C ILE A 23 2.85 4.67 0.98
N LYS A 24 2.56 5.63 0.10
CA LYS A 24 3.24 5.79 -1.18
C LYS A 24 4.76 5.91 -1.00
N HIS A 25 5.22 6.69 -0.03
CA HIS A 25 6.64 6.83 0.25
C HIS A 25 7.27 5.52 0.71
N SER A 26 6.61 4.79 1.61
CA SER A 26 7.07 3.47 2.08
C SER A 26 7.16 2.46 0.94
N ILE A 27 6.17 2.42 0.04
CA ILE A 27 6.16 1.53 -1.13
C ILE A 27 7.31 1.88 -2.08
N ASN A 28 7.47 3.16 -2.40
CA ASN A 28 8.54 3.61 -3.28
C ASN A 28 9.94 3.27 -2.73
N ASN A 29 10.14 3.39 -1.41
CA ASN A 29 11.39 2.99 -0.78
C ASN A 29 11.63 1.48 -0.91
N ALA A 30 10.62 0.65 -0.62
CA ALA A 30 10.72 -0.80 -0.79
C ALA A 30 11.06 -1.20 -2.24
N LEU A 31 10.39 -0.58 -3.22
CA LEU A 31 10.64 -0.82 -4.64
C LEU A 31 12.04 -0.36 -5.06
N ALA A 32 12.51 0.80 -4.59
CA ALA A 32 13.85 1.28 -4.88
C ALA A 32 14.93 0.30 -4.39
N VAL A 33 14.77 -0.26 -3.19
CA VAL A 33 15.68 -1.29 -2.66
C VAL A 33 15.65 -2.56 -3.51
N MET A 34 14.46 -3.03 -3.90
CA MET A 34 14.33 -4.20 -4.77
C MET A 34 14.97 -3.96 -6.14
N MET A 35 14.78 -2.78 -6.74
CA MET A 35 15.38 -2.41 -8.02
C MET A 35 16.91 -2.37 -7.93
N ALA A 36 17.45 -1.73 -6.89
CA ALA A 36 18.89 -1.69 -6.66
C ALA A 36 19.48 -3.09 -6.48
N LEU A 37 18.81 -3.97 -5.70
CA LEU A 37 19.22 -5.36 -5.54
C LEU A 37 19.13 -6.16 -6.84
N SER A 38 18.12 -5.91 -7.67
CA SER A 38 18.00 -6.49 -9.01
C SER A 38 19.18 -6.11 -9.90
N GLU A 39 19.50 -4.82 -10.01
CA GLU A 39 20.65 -4.33 -10.80
C GLU A 39 22.00 -4.83 -10.26
N MET A 40 22.14 -4.95 -8.94
CA MET A 40 23.33 -5.54 -8.33
C MET A 40 23.43 -7.03 -8.64
N SER A 41 22.32 -7.78 -8.56
CA SER A 41 22.29 -9.23 -8.81
C SER A 41 22.69 -9.61 -10.24
N GLN A 42 22.42 -8.74 -11.22
CA GLN A 42 22.85 -8.94 -12.61
C GLN A 42 24.38 -8.90 -12.75
N ARG A 43 25.07 -8.12 -11.92
CA ARG A 43 26.54 -7.98 -11.94
C ARG A 43 27.24 -8.92 -10.96
N ARG A 44 26.56 -9.23 -9.85
CA ARG A 44 27.04 -10.01 -8.72
C ARG A 44 25.96 -10.98 -8.25
N PRO A 45 25.99 -12.25 -8.72
CA PRO A 45 24.95 -13.25 -8.43
C PRO A 45 24.69 -13.48 -6.93
N ASP A 46 25.67 -13.20 -6.08
CA ASP A 46 25.62 -13.18 -4.63
C ASP A 46 24.55 -12.23 -4.04
N TYR A 47 24.08 -11.23 -4.80
CA TYR A 47 22.96 -10.38 -4.38
C TYR A 47 21.58 -10.96 -4.70
N ALA A 48 21.49 -12.03 -5.51
CA ALA A 48 20.21 -12.64 -5.86
C ALA A 48 19.47 -13.22 -4.64
N GLU A 49 20.22 -13.80 -3.69
CA GLU A 49 19.66 -14.29 -2.43
C GLU A 49 19.09 -13.14 -1.59
N LYS A 50 19.84 -12.04 -1.46
CA LYS A 50 19.37 -10.82 -0.76
C LYS A 50 18.14 -10.22 -1.43
N LEU A 51 18.08 -10.21 -2.76
CA LEU A 51 16.90 -9.80 -3.51
C LEU A 51 15.71 -10.69 -3.16
N ALA A 52 15.85 -12.01 -3.21
CA ALA A 52 14.77 -12.95 -2.90
C ALA A 52 14.23 -12.76 -1.47
N THR A 53 15.12 -12.65 -0.47
CA THR A 53 14.71 -12.36 0.93
C THR A 53 14.00 -11.01 1.05
N THR A 54 14.48 -9.99 0.33
CA THR A 54 13.86 -8.67 0.35
C THR A 54 12.46 -8.70 -0.28
N VAL A 55 12.28 -9.41 -1.39
CA VAL A 55 10.97 -9.57 -2.04
C VAL A 55 10.00 -10.29 -1.11
N LEU A 56 10.43 -11.42 -0.51
CA LEU A 56 9.60 -12.20 0.40
C LEU A 56 9.15 -11.42 1.65
N THR A 57 9.94 -10.45 2.09
CA THR A 57 9.62 -9.64 3.29
C THR A 57 8.85 -8.36 2.96
N LYS A 58 9.23 -7.64 1.91
CA LYS A 58 8.67 -6.33 1.57
C LYS A 58 7.41 -6.43 0.71
N ALA A 59 7.25 -7.44 -0.15
CA ALA A 59 6.05 -7.56 -0.96
C ALA A 59 4.77 -7.75 -0.11
N PRO A 60 4.75 -8.62 0.94
CA PRO A 60 3.60 -8.71 1.83
C PRO A 60 3.31 -7.40 2.58
N GLN A 61 4.35 -6.66 2.98
CA GLN A 61 4.20 -5.35 3.64
C GLN A 61 3.53 -4.33 2.71
N ILE A 62 3.91 -4.29 1.43
CA ILE A 62 3.28 -3.42 0.43
C ILE A 62 1.79 -3.74 0.32
N VAL A 63 1.44 -5.03 0.19
CA VAL A 63 0.04 -5.47 0.09
C VAL A 63 -0.75 -5.10 1.35
N SER A 64 -0.19 -5.37 2.53
CA SER A 64 -0.81 -5.03 3.82
C SER A 64 -1.10 -3.54 3.93
N ASN A 65 -0.13 -2.68 3.60
CA ASN A 65 -0.30 -1.23 3.68
C ASN A 65 -1.38 -0.72 2.71
N LEU A 66 -1.44 -1.29 1.50
CA LEU A 66 -2.48 -0.94 0.52
C LEU A 66 -3.88 -1.41 0.97
N GLN A 67 -3.98 -2.61 1.56
CA GLN A 67 -5.24 -3.14 2.11
C GLN A 67 -5.73 -2.30 3.30
N GLU A 68 -4.81 -1.90 4.19
CA GLU A 68 -5.12 -1.03 5.31
C GLU A 68 -5.65 0.33 4.83
N PHE A 69 -4.95 0.96 3.87
CA PHE A 69 -5.41 2.21 3.27
C PHE A 69 -6.78 2.08 2.60
N THR A 70 -6.98 1.00 1.84
CA THR A 70 -8.24 0.76 1.13
C THR A 70 -9.39 0.57 2.10
N SER A 71 -9.16 -0.16 3.20
CA SER A 71 -10.14 -0.34 4.28
C SER A 71 -10.50 1.00 4.93
N LEU A 72 -9.51 1.81 5.28
CA LEU A 72 -9.71 3.15 5.84
C LEU A 72 -10.47 4.07 4.88
N LEU A 73 -10.13 4.05 3.59
CA LEU A 73 -10.82 4.83 2.56
C LEU A 73 -12.27 4.41 2.42
N ASN A 74 -12.54 3.11 2.35
CA ASN A 74 -13.88 2.55 2.22
C ASN A 74 -14.76 2.88 3.43
N GLU A 75 -14.19 2.79 4.65
CA GLU A 75 -14.86 3.20 5.88
C GLU A 75 -15.28 4.68 5.83
N LYS A 76 -14.34 5.56 5.45
CA LYS A 76 -14.60 7.01 5.34
C LYS A 76 -15.59 7.35 4.21
N ALA A 77 -15.55 6.61 3.10
CA ALA A 77 -16.45 6.79 1.98
C ALA A 77 -17.86 6.18 2.23
N GLY A 78 -18.06 5.47 3.33
CA GLY A 78 -19.29 4.72 3.58
C GLY A 78 -19.51 3.56 2.60
N VAL A 79 -18.47 3.14 1.88
CA VAL A 79 -18.51 2.01 0.96
C VAL A 79 -18.29 0.76 1.79
N LYS A 80 -19.35 0.00 2.05
CA LYS A 80 -19.20 -1.33 2.64
C LYS A 80 -18.36 -2.16 1.67
N PRO A 81 -17.25 -2.80 2.09
CA PRO A 81 -16.53 -3.69 1.21
C PRO A 81 -17.53 -4.71 0.70
N ALA A 82 -17.58 -4.90 -0.62
CA ALA A 82 -18.39 -5.95 -1.22
C ALA A 82 -17.88 -7.27 -0.64
N ALA A 83 -18.55 -7.75 0.40
CA ALA A 83 -18.38 -9.09 0.88
C ALA A 83 -18.57 -9.98 -0.35
N GLU A 84 -17.53 -10.76 -0.60
CA GLU A 84 -17.41 -11.73 -1.67
C GLU A 84 -18.78 -12.37 -1.94
N ALA A 85 -19.30 -12.14 -3.15
CA ALA A 85 -20.37 -12.97 -3.69
C ALA A 85 -19.77 -14.39 -3.84
N SER A 86 -19.82 -15.15 -2.75
CA SER A 86 -19.62 -16.60 -2.71
C SER A 86 -20.92 -17.29 -3.08
#